data_AF-A0A971N0H5-F1
#
_entry.id   AF-A0A971N0H5-F1
#
_cell.length_a   1.000
_cell.length_b   1.000
_cell.length_c   1.000
_cell.angle_alpha   90.00
_cell.angle_beta   90.00
_cell.angle_gamma   90.00
#
_symmetry.space_group_name_H-M   'P 1'
#
loop_
_entity.id
_entity.type
_entity.pdbx_description
1 polymer ?
#
loop_
_entity_poly.entity_id
_entity_poly.type
_entity_poly.pdbx_seq_one_letter_code
_entity_poly.pdbx_strand_id
1 'polypeptide(L)'
;MRLTSLRLTNFRNYGKLDLSFNDGIHVFYGDNAQGKTNLLEAIFLCTCARSHRTGRDEELILHGENFYKSEVVFLTDRGLEEKVSFAYILPEALNSSRSSSKMAYNDIEVSNISEMIGLFHAVIFAPEDLQIVKGGPGGRRRFLDLLISQTSRLYFRALQRYS
;
A
#
# COMPACT_ATOMS: atom_id res chain seq x y z
N MET A 1 -14.31 7.70 -5.45
CA MET A 1 -12.90 7.53 -5.83
C MET A 1 -12.80 6.28 -6.70
N ARG A 2 -11.96 6.28 -7.76
CA ARG A 2 -11.83 5.14 -8.68
C ARG A 2 -10.38 4.91 -9.08
N LEU A 3 -9.83 3.73 -8.83
CA LEU A 3 -8.52 3.32 -9.35
C LEU A 3 -8.57 3.26 -10.89
N THR A 4 -7.60 3.88 -11.56
CA THR A 4 -7.48 3.90 -13.02
C THR A 4 -6.19 3.26 -13.53
N SER A 5 -5.13 3.24 -12.72
CA SER A 5 -3.88 2.56 -13.07
C SER A 5 -3.16 2.02 -11.84
N LEU A 6 -2.51 0.85 -12.01
CA LEU A 6 -1.51 0.30 -11.10
C LEU A 6 -0.21 0.09 -11.88
N ARG A 7 0.89 0.64 -11.37
CA ARG A 7 2.24 0.43 -11.90
C ARG A 7 3.13 -0.16 -10.82
N LEU A 8 3.76 -1.29 -11.14
CA LEU A 8 4.69 -1.99 -10.24
C LEU A 8 6.07 -2.11 -10.89
N THR A 9 7.09 -1.95 -10.06
CA THR A 9 8.48 -2.27 -10.39
C THR A 9 9.06 -3.09 -9.25
N ASN A 10 9.61 -4.26 -9.56
CA ASN A 10 10.30 -5.14 -8.61
C ASN A 10 9.49 -5.44 -7.33
N PHE A 11 8.17 -5.61 -7.45
CA PHE A 11 7.26 -5.84 -6.34
C PHE A 11 6.87 -7.31 -6.24
N ARG A 12 7.25 -7.98 -5.15
CA ARG A 12 6.97 -9.40 -4.88
C ARG A 12 7.40 -10.32 -6.02
N ASN A 13 6.48 -10.75 -6.87
CA ASN A 13 6.76 -11.59 -8.05
C ASN A 13 6.60 -10.83 -9.38
N TYR A 14 6.39 -9.51 -9.34
CA TYR A 14 6.27 -8.64 -10.50
C TYR A 14 7.55 -7.85 -10.72
N GLY A 15 8.30 -8.16 -11.78
CA GLY A 15 9.43 -7.32 -12.21
C GLY A 15 8.97 -5.97 -12.77
N LYS A 16 7.97 -6.00 -13.66
CA LYS A 16 7.29 -4.80 -14.16
C LYS A 16 5.83 -5.12 -14.45
N LEU A 17 4.93 -4.23 -14.05
CA LEU A 17 3.51 -4.28 -14.39
C LEU A 17 3.02 -2.88 -14.69
N ASP A 18 2.24 -2.74 -15.76
CA ASP A 18 1.43 -1.57 -16.04
C ASP A 18 0.02 -2.07 -16.36
N LEU A 19 -0.93 -1.72 -15.48
CA LEU A 19 -2.30 -2.23 -15.54
C LEU A 19 -3.27 -1.06 -15.47
N SER A 20 -4.15 -0.95 -16.46
CA SER A 20 -5.22 0.04 -16.50
C SER A 20 -6.55 -0.56 -16.03
N PHE A 21 -7.35 0.25 -15.35
CA PHE A 21 -8.65 -0.13 -14.82
C PHE A 21 -9.74 0.76 -15.41
N ASN A 22 -10.78 0.11 -15.91
CA ASN A 22 -12.03 0.75 -16.28
C ASN A 22 -13.01 0.76 -15.09
N ASP A 23 -14.18 1.35 -15.29
CA ASP A 23 -15.24 1.31 -14.30
C ASP A 23 -15.79 -0.11 -14.07
N GLY A 24 -16.23 -0.40 -12.85
CA GLY A 24 -16.88 -1.65 -12.50
C GLY A 24 -15.97 -2.68 -11.82
N ILE A 25 -16.33 -3.96 -11.99
CA ILE A 25 -15.73 -5.09 -11.26
C ILE A 25 -14.59 -5.70 -12.08
N HIS A 26 -13.44 -5.88 -11.45
CA HIS A 26 -12.27 -6.52 -12.04
C HIS A 26 -12.02 -7.87 -11.39
N VAL A 27 -11.94 -8.92 -12.22
CA VAL A 27 -11.72 -10.30 -11.76
C VAL A 27 -10.34 -10.77 -12.20
N PHE A 28 -9.45 -10.99 -11.23
CA PHE A 28 -8.15 -11.61 -11.46
C PHE A 28 -8.25 -13.10 -11.12
N TYR A 29 -8.02 -13.96 -12.11
CA TYR A 29 -8.08 -15.42 -11.96
C TYR A 29 -6.78 -16.08 -12.45
N GLY A 30 -6.60 -17.35 -12.09
CA GLY A 30 -5.41 -18.14 -12.42
C GLY A 30 -5.01 -19.04 -11.25
N ASP A 31 -3.92 -19.78 -11.41
CA ASP A 31 -3.45 -20.72 -10.38
C ASP A 31 -2.95 -20.04 -9.12
N ASN A 32 -2.86 -20.81 -8.03
CA ASN A 32 -2.28 -20.34 -6.77
C ASN A 32 -0.83 -19.89 -6.97
N ALA A 33 -0.39 -18.96 -6.10
CA ALA A 33 0.96 -18.38 -6.12
C ALA A 33 1.35 -17.55 -7.38
N GLN A 34 0.41 -17.28 -8.29
CA GLN A 34 0.66 -16.45 -9.49
C GLN A 34 0.69 -14.92 -9.23
N GLY A 35 0.58 -14.48 -7.97
CA GLY A 35 0.67 -13.05 -7.62
C GLY A 35 -0.65 -12.29 -7.50
N LYS A 36 -1.80 -12.94 -7.67
CA LYS A 36 -3.13 -12.29 -7.48
C LYS A 36 -3.24 -11.52 -6.16
N THR A 37 -2.84 -12.14 -5.05
CA THR A 37 -2.82 -11.49 -3.73
C THR A 37 -1.76 -10.39 -3.64
N ASN A 38 -0.62 -10.53 -4.32
CA ASN A 38 0.43 -9.53 -4.35
C ASN A 38 -0.04 -8.26 -5.10
N LEU A 39 -0.85 -8.41 -6.14
CA LEU A 39 -1.47 -7.29 -6.86
C LEU A 39 -2.38 -6.47 -5.94
N LEU A 40 -3.26 -7.14 -5.19
CA LEU A 40 -4.13 -6.47 -4.21
C LEU A 40 -3.32 -5.85 -3.06
N GLU A 41 -2.27 -6.52 -2.61
CA GLU A 41 -1.32 -6.01 -1.61
C GLU A 41 -0.66 -4.70 -2.08
N ALA A 42 -0.26 -4.63 -3.34
CA ALA A 42 0.39 -3.44 -3.90
C ALA A 42 -0.55 -2.23 -4.00
N ILE A 43 -1.82 -2.45 -4.35
CA ILE A 43 -2.86 -1.41 -4.34
C ILE A 43 -3.09 -0.92 -2.90
N PHE A 44 -3.29 -1.86 -1.96
CA PHE A 44 -3.56 -1.52 -0.57
C PHE A 44 -2.38 -0.83 0.13
N LEU A 45 -1.15 -1.15 -0.28
CA LEU A 45 0.05 -0.47 0.21
C LEU A 45 -0.05 1.05 0.00
N CYS A 46 -0.61 1.51 -1.12
CA CYS A 46 -0.78 2.93 -1.40
C CYS A 46 -1.84 3.64 -0.54
N THR A 47 -2.64 2.90 0.25
CA THR A 47 -3.63 3.46 1.18
C THR A 47 -3.03 3.82 2.54
N CYS A 48 -2.21 2.92 3.10
CA CYS A 48 -1.67 3.06 4.45
C CYS A 48 -0.14 3.02 4.55
N ALA A 49 0.56 2.95 3.42
CA ALA A 49 2.02 2.79 3.33
C ALA A 49 2.54 1.62 4.20
N ARG A 50 1.73 0.56 4.28
CA ARG A 50 2.05 -0.68 4.97
C ARG A 50 1.38 -1.87 4.30
N SER A 51 2.09 -3.00 4.24
CA SER A 51 1.48 -4.28 3.88
C SER A 51 0.49 -4.76 4.95
N HIS A 52 -0.61 -5.37 4.50
CA HIS A 52 -1.55 -6.07 5.38
C HIS A 52 -1.04 -7.46 5.80
N ARG A 53 -0.05 -8.02 5.07
CA ARG A 53 0.48 -9.39 5.25
C ARG A 53 1.79 -9.42 6.03
N THR A 54 2.65 -8.42 5.85
CA THR A 54 3.97 -8.35 6.50
C THR A 54 4.23 -6.99 7.15
N GLY A 55 5.09 -7.00 8.16
CA GLY A 55 5.61 -5.79 8.80
C GLY A 55 6.95 -5.31 8.24
N ARG A 56 7.56 -6.05 7.29
CA ARG A 56 8.88 -5.76 6.75
C ARG A 56 8.78 -5.39 5.27
N ASP A 57 9.14 -4.17 4.92
CA ASP A 57 9.09 -3.69 3.53
C ASP A 57 10.06 -4.45 2.61
N GLU A 58 11.18 -4.93 3.13
CA GLU A 58 12.17 -5.74 2.41
C GLU A 58 11.53 -6.99 1.78
N GLU A 59 10.55 -7.60 2.44
CA GLU A 59 9.85 -8.80 1.94
C GLU A 59 8.94 -8.51 0.74
N LEU A 60 8.70 -7.23 0.42
CA LEU A 60 7.94 -6.80 -0.74
C LEU A 60 8.82 -6.64 -1.99
N ILE A 61 10.14 -6.70 -1.85
CA ILE A 61 11.07 -6.62 -2.97
C ILE A 61 11.09 -7.95 -3.74
N LEU A 62 11.13 -7.86 -5.07
CA LEU A 62 11.37 -9.00 -5.94
C LEU A 62 12.72 -9.65 -5.64
N HIS A 63 12.74 -10.97 -5.55
CA HIS A 63 13.96 -11.71 -5.24
C HIS A 63 15.08 -11.39 -6.24
N GLY A 64 16.25 -10.98 -5.73
CA GLY A 64 17.41 -10.57 -6.53
C GLY A 64 17.47 -9.08 -6.85
N GLU A 65 16.43 -8.32 -6.52
CA GLU A 65 16.37 -6.87 -6.67
C GLU A 65 16.63 -6.17 -5.33
N ASN A 66 16.96 -4.88 -5.39
CA ASN A 66 17.32 -4.09 -4.20
C ASN A 66 16.31 -2.98 -3.88
N PHE A 67 15.21 -2.90 -4.62
CA PHE A 67 14.16 -1.92 -4.37
C PHE A 67 12.83 -2.39 -4.97
N TYR A 68 11.72 -1.79 -4.53
CA TYR A 68 10.44 -1.88 -5.23
C TYR A 68 9.79 -0.50 -5.37
N LYS A 69 8.83 -0.40 -6.30
CA LYS A 69 7.90 0.73 -6.39
C LYS A 69 6.48 0.22 -6.67
N SER A 70 5.51 0.72 -5.93
CA SER A 70 4.07 0.62 -6.21
C SER A 70 3.49 2.00 -6.45
N GLU A 71 2.72 2.16 -7.50
CA GLU A 71 2.11 3.43 -7.89
C GLU A 71 0.67 3.20 -8.33
N VAL A 72 -0.24 4.00 -7.77
CA VAL A 72 -1.65 4.01 -8.13
C VAL A 72 -2.03 5.37 -8.69
N VAL A 73 -2.78 5.36 -9.78
CA VAL A 73 -3.47 6.54 -10.31
C VAL A 73 -4.96 6.33 -10.08
N PHE A 74 -5.65 7.36 -9.64
CA PHE A 74 -7.07 7.29 -9.32
C PHE A 74 -7.78 8.60 -9.62
N LEU A 75 -9.09 8.50 -9.84
CA LEU A 75 -10.00 9.64 -9.92
C LEU A 75 -10.60 9.90 -8.54
N THR A 76 -10.52 11.15 -8.09
CA THR A 76 -11.22 11.65 -6.90
C THR A 76 -12.73 11.74 -7.15
N ASP A 77 -13.51 11.97 -6.09
CA ASP A 77 -14.96 12.22 -6.20
C ASP A 77 -15.29 13.48 -7.01
N ARG A 78 -14.31 14.36 -7.20
CA ARG A 78 -14.42 15.58 -8.03
C ARG A 78 -14.01 15.34 -9.49
N GLY A 79 -13.65 14.11 -9.85
CA GLY A 79 -13.19 13.77 -11.20
C GLY A 79 -11.76 14.22 -11.52
N LEU A 80 -11.00 14.68 -10.52
CA LEU A 80 -9.58 14.99 -10.69
C LEU A 80 -8.76 13.72 -10.65
N GLU A 81 -7.82 13.59 -11.59
CA GLU A 81 -6.82 12.52 -11.57
C GLU A 81 -5.70 12.87 -10.59
N GLU A 82 -5.44 11.94 -9.68
CA GLU A 82 -4.39 12.03 -8.68
C GLU A 82 -3.58 10.73 -8.65
N LYS A 83 -2.36 10.83 -8.12
CA LYS A 83 -1.42 9.72 -8.09
C LYS A 83 -0.72 9.64 -6.75
N VAL A 84 -0.59 8.43 -6.24
CA VAL A 84 0.18 8.09 -5.04
C VAL A 84 1.18 7.00 -5.38
N SER A 85 2.41 7.13 -4.90
CA SER A 85 3.41 6.06 -5.00
C SER A 85 4.16 5.85 -3.70
N PHE A 86 4.58 4.60 -3.51
CA PHE A 86 5.45 4.15 -2.44
C PHE A 86 6.62 3.38 -3.05
N ALA A 87 7.83 3.69 -2.60
CA ALA A 87 9.03 2.96 -2.97
C ALA A 87 9.85 2.66 -1.73
N TYR A 88 10.51 1.51 -1.74
CA TYR A 88 11.44 1.12 -0.69
C TYR A 88 12.73 0.64 -1.34
N ILE A 89 13.86 1.11 -0.80
CA ILE A 89 15.18 0.89 -1.37
C ILE A 89 16.08 0.36 -0.25
N LEU A 90 16.73 -0.77 -0.51
CA LEU A 90 17.68 -1.37 0.42
C LEU A 90 18.94 -0.51 0.59
N PRO A 91 19.62 -0.60 1.76
CA PRO A 91 20.84 0.15 2.03
C PRO A 91 21.93 -0.06 0.97
N GLU A 92 22.07 -1.28 0.46
CA GLU A 92 23.08 -1.67 -0.53
C GLU A 92 22.91 -0.92 -1.86
N ALA A 93 21.68 -0.68 -2.30
CA ALA A 93 21.40 0.11 -3.50
C ALA A 93 21.69 1.61 -3.32
N LEU A 94 21.80 2.08 -2.08
CA LEU A 94 22.05 3.48 -1.74
C LEU A 94 23.50 3.75 -1.34
N ASN A 95 24.35 2.73 -1.24
CA ASN A 95 25.64 2.82 -0.55
C ASN A 95 25.50 3.45 0.85
N SER A 96 24.44 3.07 1.57
CA SER A 96 24.05 3.62 2.87
C SER A 96 24.01 2.51 3.91
N SER A 97 24.05 2.85 5.19
CA SER A 97 23.78 1.92 6.30
C SER A 97 22.28 1.81 6.63
N ARG A 98 21.43 2.60 5.97
CA ARG A 98 19.98 2.65 6.20
C ARG A 98 19.22 2.52 4.90
N SER A 99 18.12 1.78 4.95
CA SER A 99 17.13 1.73 3.87
C SER A 99 16.41 3.08 3.71
N SER A 100 15.81 3.30 2.55
CA SER A 100 15.00 4.49 2.28
C SER A 100 13.60 4.10 1.84
N SER A 101 12.60 4.57 2.59
CA SER A 101 11.21 4.58 2.14
C SER A 101 10.89 5.95 1.55
N LYS A 102 10.40 5.96 0.31
CA LYS A 102 10.00 7.18 -0.40
C LYS A 102 8.51 7.13 -0.71
N MET A 103 7.86 8.25 -0.53
CA MET A 103 6.44 8.45 -0.85
C MET A 103 6.31 9.65 -1.75
N ALA A 104 5.40 9.59 -2.71
CA ALA A 104 5.10 10.76 -3.54
C ALA A 104 3.60 10.89 -3.79
N TYR A 105 3.13 12.13 -3.77
CA TYR A 105 1.79 12.53 -4.19
C TYR A 105 1.92 13.45 -5.40
N ASN A 106 1.31 13.06 -6.53
CA ASN A 106 1.42 13.74 -7.81
C ASN A 106 2.88 14.06 -8.21
N ASP A 107 3.76 13.07 -8.09
CA ASP A 107 5.21 13.15 -8.35
C ASP A 107 6.02 14.07 -7.41
N ILE A 108 5.37 14.68 -6.43
CA ILE A 108 6.05 15.47 -5.40
C ILE A 108 6.35 14.55 -4.22
N GLU A 109 7.64 14.45 -3.84
CA GLU A 109 8.08 13.63 -2.72
C GLU A 109 7.53 14.18 -1.40
N VAL A 110 7.00 13.28 -0.57
CA VAL A 110 6.36 13.59 0.71
C VAL A 110 7.14 12.89 1.81
N SER A 111 7.61 13.66 2.80
CA SER A 111 8.44 13.15 3.90
C SER A 111 7.61 12.54 5.03
N ASN A 112 6.33 12.87 5.11
CA ASN A 112 5.46 12.48 6.22
C ASN A 112 4.32 11.58 5.76
N ILE A 113 4.28 10.34 6.26
CA ILE A 113 3.21 9.38 5.99
C ILE A 113 1.81 9.91 6.36
N SER A 114 1.70 10.80 7.35
CA SER A 114 0.41 11.40 7.74
C SER A 114 -0.20 12.32 6.68
N GLU A 115 0.60 12.79 5.72
CA GLU A 115 0.14 13.57 4.58
C GLU A 115 -0.40 12.68 3.46
N MET A 116 0.10 11.43 3.39
CA MET A 116 -0.33 10.42 2.42
C MET A 116 -1.61 9.70 2.85
N ILE A 117 -1.76 9.44 4.14
CA ILE A 117 -2.91 8.71 4.67
C ILE A 117 -4.19 9.48 4.36
N GLY A 118 -5.13 8.77 3.73
CA GLY A 118 -6.43 9.29 3.33
C GLY A 118 -6.48 9.99 1.96
N LEU A 119 -5.38 10.02 1.20
CA LEU A 119 -5.41 10.48 -0.19
C LEU A 119 -6.04 9.44 -1.12
N PHE A 120 -5.67 8.16 -0.96
CA PHE A 120 -6.26 7.04 -1.66
C PHE A 120 -6.89 6.07 -0.66
N HIS A 121 -8.21 5.87 -0.75
CA HIS A 121 -8.96 4.98 0.15
C HIS A 121 -9.19 3.61 -0.49
N ALA A 122 -8.83 2.56 0.24
CA ALA A 122 -9.16 1.19 -0.12
C ALA A 122 -9.50 0.37 1.12
N VAL A 123 -10.45 -0.54 0.97
CA VAL A 123 -10.77 -1.58 1.94
C VAL A 123 -10.38 -2.91 1.33
N ILE A 124 -9.60 -3.69 2.05
CA ILE A 124 -9.26 -5.05 1.67
C ILE A 124 -10.07 -6.03 2.50
N PHE A 125 -10.60 -7.05 1.84
CA PHE A 125 -11.18 -8.22 2.49
C PHE A 125 -10.28 -9.40 2.18
N ALA A 126 -9.69 -9.98 3.22
CA ALA A 126 -8.73 -11.05 3.11
C ALA A 126 -9.12 -12.23 4.03
N PRO A 127 -8.72 -13.47 3.70
CA PRO A 127 -8.99 -14.64 4.56
C PRO A 127 -8.56 -14.45 6.02
N GLU A 128 -7.50 -13.67 6.24
CA GLU A 128 -6.96 -13.35 7.56
C GLU A 128 -7.90 -12.51 8.42
N ASP A 129 -8.88 -11.81 7.83
CA ASP A 129 -9.84 -10.97 8.55
C ASP A 129 -10.75 -11.77 9.50
N LEU A 130 -10.81 -13.10 9.35
CA LEU A 130 -11.45 -13.97 10.31
C LEU A 130 -10.86 -13.84 11.74
N GLN A 131 -9.60 -13.40 11.84
CA GLN A 131 -8.94 -13.10 13.11
C GLN A 131 -9.53 -11.87 13.83
N ILE A 132 -10.23 -10.98 13.13
CA ILE A 132 -10.95 -9.87 13.78
C ILE A 132 -12.03 -10.43 14.71
N VAL A 133 -12.72 -11.49 14.26
CA VAL A 133 -13.78 -12.16 15.01
C VAL A 133 -13.21 -13.11 16.06
N LYS A 134 -12.32 -14.02 15.65
CA LYS A 134 -11.85 -15.12 16.52
C LYS A 134 -10.61 -14.80 17.35
N GLY A 135 -9.86 -13.77 16.97
CA GLY A 135 -8.58 -13.45 17.56
C GLY A 135 -8.67 -12.64 18.85
N GLY A 136 -7.50 -12.27 19.36
CA GLY A 136 -7.37 -11.42 20.53
C GLY A 136 -7.71 -9.93 20.26
N PRO A 137 -7.83 -9.12 21.31
CA PRO A 137 -8.21 -7.71 21.18
C PRO A 137 -7.16 -6.86 20.44
N GLY A 138 -5.90 -7.29 20.37
CA GLY A 138 -4.85 -6.60 19.63
C GLY A 138 -5.13 -6.48 18.13
N GLY A 139 -5.63 -7.55 17.49
CA GLY A 139 -5.99 -7.54 16.08
C GLY A 139 -7.15 -6.60 15.78
N ARG A 140 -8.19 -6.61 16.64
CA ARG A 140 -9.34 -5.70 16.55
C ARG A 140 -8.94 -4.23 16.69
N ARG A 141 -8.08 -3.91 17.67
CA ARG A 141 -7.56 -2.53 17.83
C ARG A 141 -6.80 -2.10 16.59
N ARG A 142 -5.83 -2.90 16.13
CA ARG A 142 -5.06 -2.58 14.92
C ARG A 142 -5.94 -2.36 13.69
N PHE A 143 -6.99 -3.16 13.52
CA PHE A 143 -7.96 -3.00 12.44
C PHE A 143 -8.71 -1.66 12.54
N LEU A 144 -9.26 -1.33 13.72
CA LEU A 144 -9.96 -0.06 13.95
C LEU A 144 -9.02 1.14 13.81
N ASP A 145 -7.83 1.07 14.39
CA ASP A 145 -6.81 2.12 14.34
C ASP A 145 -6.48 2.47 12.88
N LEU A 146 -6.33 1.46 12.01
CA LEU A 146 -6.06 1.63 10.59
C LEU A 146 -7.24 2.29 9.86
N LEU A 147 -8.48 1.85 10.11
CA LEU A 147 -9.67 2.43 9.48
C LEU A 147 -9.91 3.88 9.90
N ILE A 148 -9.80 4.20 11.19
CA ILE A 148 -10.00 5.56 11.69
C ILE A 148 -8.89 6.48 11.19
N SER A 149 -7.65 5.99 11.07
CA SER A 149 -6.54 6.78 10.55
C SER A 149 -6.76 7.23 9.10
N GLN A 150 -7.45 6.43 8.28
CA GLN A 150 -7.78 6.79 6.90
C GLN A 150 -8.78 7.95 6.78
N THR A 151 -9.61 8.18 7.81
CA THR A 151 -10.65 9.22 7.82
C THR A 151 -10.29 10.41 8.71
N SER A 152 -9.40 10.23 9.69
CA SER A 152 -9.02 11.25 10.66
C SER A 152 -7.50 11.36 10.82
N ARG A 153 -6.92 12.40 10.20
CA ARG A 153 -5.50 12.75 10.39
C ARG A 153 -5.15 13.07 11.84
N LEU A 154 -6.09 13.67 12.59
CA LEU A 154 -5.90 13.96 14.02
C LEU A 154 -5.77 12.68 14.83
N TYR A 155 -6.61 11.68 14.56
CA TYR A 155 -6.53 10.38 15.20
C TYR A 155 -5.20 9.69 14.90
N PHE A 156 -4.77 9.65 13.64
CA PHE A 156 -3.49 9.06 13.26
C PHE A 156 -2.31 9.70 14.00
N ARG A 157 -2.28 11.04 14.07
CA ARG A 157 -1.24 11.78 14.82
C ARG A 157 -1.29 11.48 16.32
N ALA A 158 -2.48 11.37 16.90
CA ALA A 158 -2.63 11.01 18.31
C ALA A 158 -2.11 9.59 18.58
N LEU A 159 -2.44 8.64 17.70
CA LEU A 159 -1.98 7.25 17.77
C LEU A 159 -0.45 7.16 17.68
N GLN A 160 0.18 7.90 16.77
CA GLN A 160 1.64 7.98 16.63
C GLN A 160 2.36 8.56 17.85
N ARG A 161 1.70 9.44 18.63
CA ARG A 161 2.27 10.01 19.87
C ARG A 161 2.10 9.12 21.08
N TYR A 162 1.03 8.32 21.08
CA TYR A 162 0.71 7.41 22.18
C TYR A 162 1.57 6.14 22.16
N SER A 163 1.89 5.64 20.95
CA SER A 163 2.67 4.42 20.73
C SER A 163 4.17 4.71 20.74
#